data_AF-A0A2R7Y5J2-F1
#
_entry.id   AF-A0A2R7Y5J2-F1
#
_cell.length_a   1.000
_cell.length_b   1.000
_cell.length_c   1.000
_cell.angle_alpha   90.00
_cell.angle_beta   90.00
_cell.angle_gamma   90.00
#
_symmetry.space_group_name_H-M   'P 1'
#
loop_
_entity.id
_entity.type
_entity.pdbx_description
1 polymer ?
#
loop_
_entity_poly.entity_id
_entity_poly.type
_entity_poly.pdbx_seq_one_letter_code
_entity_poly.pdbx_strand_id
1 'polypeptide(L)'
;MRCPYCGSESIIWSYSSGDVICSECGSVIDRIYTYDECCLNQHQNLYSSLPTQTTQGLGLSKMTKEYLKLVKDLNKSRKLKGRVYIDHEMFLKYVSEGGNRVKVLKFRLNNVCGYPNEEYVEKVLDIMRKYPRLSSRTERAKKALALITLNMLHITKVNEVELTKLAGLSYVHVKRLTSILTKEKEFIKEVEKTLKNMEDIPIPT
;
A
#
# COMPACT_ATOMS: atom_id res chain seq x y z
N MET A 1 -18.37 -31.60 -10.77
CA MET A 1 -19.06 -31.03 -9.59
C MET A 1 -20.44 -31.67 -9.54
N ARG A 2 -21.00 -31.97 -8.36
CA ARG A 2 -22.33 -32.60 -8.22
C ARG A 2 -23.27 -31.67 -7.45
N CYS A 3 -24.54 -31.66 -7.80
CA CYS A 3 -25.54 -30.90 -7.07
C CYS A 3 -25.72 -31.51 -5.66
N PRO A 4 -25.62 -30.72 -4.57
CA PRO A 4 -25.77 -31.24 -3.21
C PRO A 4 -27.21 -31.64 -2.87
N TYR A 5 -28.19 -31.22 -3.67
CA TYR A 5 -29.61 -31.48 -3.42
C TYR A 5 -30.14 -32.70 -4.19
N CYS A 6 -29.85 -32.82 -5.49
CA CYS A 6 -30.35 -33.92 -6.32
C CYS A 6 -29.27 -34.90 -6.77
N GLY A 7 -28.00 -34.65 -6.46
CA GLY A 7 -26.88 -35.52 -6.81
C GLY A 7 -26.48 -35.53 -8.30
N SER A 8 -27.17 -34.76 -9.14
CA SER A 8 -26.89 -34.73 -10.58
C SER A 8 -25.54 -34.07 -10.90
N GLU A 9 -24.95 -34.47 -12.04
CA GLU A 9 -23.69 -33.91 -12.54
C GLU A 9 -23.90 -32.78 -13.56
N SER A 10 -25.17 -32.54 -13.94
CA SER A 10 -25.54 -31.57 -14.95
C SER A 10 -25.66 -30.17 -14.31
N ILE A 11 -24.59 -29.39 -14.49
CA ILE A 11 -24.43 -28.05 -13.91
C ILE A 11 -24.17 -27.06 -15.05
N ILE A 12 -24.94 -25.98 -15.06
CA ILE A 12 -24.89 -24.92 -16.07
C ILE A 12 -24.58 -23.60 -15.36
N TRP A 13 -23.82 -22.73 -16.00
CA TRP A 13 -23.53 -21.39 -15.50
C TRP A 13 -24.31 -20.33 -16.30
N SER A 14 -25.01 -19.44 -15.60
CA SER A 14 -25.57 -18.23 -16.17
C SER A 14 -24.55 -17.07 -16.15
N TYR A 15 -24.03 -16.71 -17.31
CA TYR A 15 -23.11 -15.58 -17.47
C TYR A 15 -23.72 -14.23 -17.10
N SER A 16 -25.04 -14.05 -17.27
CA SER A 16 -25.72 -12.80 -16.95
C SER A 16 -25.93 -12.60 -15.45
N SER A 17 -26.10 -13.69 -14.70
CA SER A 17 -26.37 -13.66 -13.26
C SER A 17 -25.13 -13.93 -12.40
N GLY A 18 -24.11 -14.59 -12.96
CA GLY A 18 -23.00 -15.14 -12.19
C GLY A 18 -23.35 -16.40 -11.40
N ASP A 19 -24.54 -16.98 -11.57
CA ASP A 19 -25.01 -18.13 -10.80
C ASP A 19 -24.61 -19.45 -11.46
N VAL A 20 -24.08 -20.39 -10.67
CA VAL A 20 -23.84 -21.79 -11.04
C VAL A 20 -25.06 -22.59 -10.62
N ILE A 21 -25.81 -23.14 -11.58
CA ILE A 21 -27.14 -23.71 -11.39
C ILE A 21 -27.13 -25.19 -11.80
N CYS A 22 -27.80 -26.03 -11.02
CA CYS A 22 -28.12 -27.39 -11.46
C CYS A 22 -29.25 -27.35 -12.50
N SER A 23 -29.03 -27.90 -13.69
CA SER A 23 -30.04 -27.94 -14.75
C SER A 23 -31.23 -28.83 -14.42
N GLU A 24 -31.02 -29.86 -13.60
CA GLU A 24 -32.03 -30.88 -13.30
C GLU A 24 -33.01 -30.44 -12.21
N CYS A 25 -32.52 -29.78 -11.15
CA CYS A 25 -33.36 -29.36 -10.02
C CYS A 25 -33.50 -27.84 -9.87
N GLY A 26 -32.83 -27.06 -10.72
CA GLY A 26 -32.87 -25.60 -10.70
C GLY A 26 -32.20 -24.95 -9.48
N SER A 27 -31.52 -25.73 -8.62
CA SER A 27 -30.86 -25.20 -7.43
C SER A 27 -29.60 -24.43 -7.81
N VAL A 28 -29.43 -23.24 -7.21
CA VAL A 28 -28.17 -22.48 -7.28
C VAL A 28 -27.16 -23.12 -6.34
N ILE A 29 -26.07 -23.62 -6.91
CA ILE A 29 -25.01 -24.33 -6.18
C ILE A 29 -23.98 -23.33 -5.65
N ASP A 30 -23.63 -22.34 -6.46
CA ASP A 30 -22.60 -21.33 -6.13
C ASP A 30 -22.77 -20.06 -6.97
N ARG A 31 -22.03 -19.00 -6.62
CA ARG A 31 -21.94 -17.74 -7.38
C ARG A 31 -20.51 -17.39 -7.73
N ILE A 32 -20.29 -17.10 -9.00
CA ILE A 32 -19.02 -16.61 -9.52
C ILE A 32 -18.97 -15.10 -9.30
N TYR A 33 -18.05 -14.68 -8.43
CA TYR A 33 -17.77 -13.28 -8.18
C TYR A 33 -16.62 -12.83 -9.08
N THR A 34 -16.86 -11.84 -9.94
CA THR A 34 -15.80 -11.15 -10.68
C THR A 34 -15.41 -9.88 -9.94
N TYR A 35 -14.11 -9.65 -9.80
CA TYR A 35 -13.56 -8.43 -9.21
C TYR A 35 -13.14 -7.49 -10.33
N ASP A 36 -14.08 -6.66 -10.81
CA ASP A 36 -13.76 -5.58 -11.74
C ASP A 36 -13.52 -4.29 -10.94
N GLU A 37 -12.29 -3.74 -11.05
CA GLU A 37 -11.88 -2.51 -10.34
C GLU A 37 -12.74 -1.28 -10.70
N CYS A 38 -13.50 -1.34 -11.80
CA CYS A 38 -14.44 -0.29 -12.21
C CYS A 38 -15.73 -0.22 -11.38
N CYS A 39 -16.06 -1.25 -10.58
CA CYS A 39 -17.39 -1.39 -9.95
C CYS A 39 -17.51 -0.78 -8.54
N LEU A 40 -16.44 -0.17 -8.01
CA LEU A 40 -16.40 0.47 -6.68
C LEU A 40 -17.53 1.51 -6.44
N ASN A 41 -18.05 2.12 -7.51
CA ASN A 41 -19.11 3.12 -7.41
C ASN A 41 -20.54 2.53 -7.35
N GLN A 42 -20.77 1.30 -7.83
CA GLN A 42 -22.11 0.70 -7.83
C GLN A 42 -22.45 0.01 -6.51
N HIS A 43 -21.45 -0.50 -5.79
CA HIS A 43 -21.65 -1.08 -4.46
C HIS A 43 -22.22 -0.10 -3.44
N GLN A 44 -22.03 1.22 -3.60
CA GLN A 44 -22.67 2.21 -2.71
C GLN A 44 -24.20 2.22 -2.79
N ASN A 45 -24.79 1.77 -3.91
CA ASN A 45 -26.23 1.84 -4.13
C ASN A 45 -27.00 0.59 -3.66
N LEU A 46 -26.33 -0.57 -3.52
CA LEU A 46 -26.98 -1.79 -3.01
C LEU A 46 -27.16 -1.79 -1.48
N TYR A 47 -26.33 -1.07 -0.73
CA TYR A 47 -26.50 -0.94 0.73
C TYR A 47 -27.65 0.01 1.11
N SER A 48 -28.18 0.77 0.15
CA SER A 48 -29.25 1.75 0.36
C SER A 48 -30.64 1.12 0.50
N SER A 49 -30.81 -0.15 0.12
CA SER A 49 -32.11 -0.84 0.03
C SER A 49 -32.27 -1.99 1.03
N LEU A 50 -31.33 -2.18 1.96
CA LEU A 50 -31.53 -3.09 3.09
C LEU A 50 -32.57 -2.48 4.03
N PRO A 51 -33.59 -3.24 4.49
CA PRO A 51 -34.51 -2.76 5.50
C PRO A 51 -33.69 -2.39 6.72
N THR A 52 -33.86 -1.15 7.18
CA THR A 52 -33.26 -0.62 8.41
C THR A 52 -33.80 -1.43 9.59
N GLN A 53 -33.28 -2.63 9.79
CA GLN A 53 -33.39 -3.30 11.07
C GLN A 53 -32.76 -2.34 12.06
N THR A 54 -33.57 -1.84 12.97
CA THR A 54 -33.15 -1.06 14.12
C THR A 54 -32.15 -1.91 14.88
N THR A 55 -30.86 -1.73 14.56
CA THR A 55 -29.77 -2.28 15.35
C THR A 55 -29.88 -1.63 16.71
N GLN A 56 -30.57 -2.29 17.63
CA GLN A 56 -30.48 -1.99 19.05
C GLN A 56 -29.00 -2.11 19.43
N GLY A 57 -28.34 -0.96 19.47
CA GLY A 57 -27.18 -0.68 20.32
C GLY A 57 -26.03 -1.69 20.31
N LEU A 58 -25.69 -2.33 19.19
CA LEU A 58 -24.37 -2.97 19.09
C LEU A 58 -23.31 -1.87 19.07
N GLY A 59 -22.87 -1.47 20.26
CA GLY A 59 -21.83 -0.49 20.43
C GLY A 59 -20.58 -0.95 19.68
N LEU A 60 -20.11 -0.11 18.75
CA LEU A 60 -18.84 -0.35 18.07
C LEU A 60 -17.76 -0.68 19.10
N SER A 61 -16.99 -1.75 18.83
CA SER A 61 -15.82 -2.10 19.64
C SER A 61 -14.91 -0.88 19.80
N LYS A 62 -14.26 -0.77 20.95
CA LYS A 62 -13.31 0.31 21.26
C LYS A 62 -12.27 0.45 20.14
N MET A 63 -11.75 -0.68 19.66
CA MET A 63 -10.81 -0.73 18.53
C MET A 63 -11.39 -0.10 17.26
N THR A 64 -12.63 -0.46 16.91
CA THR A 64 -13.31 0.05 15.72
C THR A 64 -13.53 1.56 15.84
N LYS A 65 -13.90 2.06 17.03
CA LYS A 65 -14.05 3.50 17.29
C LYS A 65 -12.72 4.24 17.13
N GLU A 66 -11.63 3.70 17.68
CA GLU A 66 -10.29 4.29 17.55
C GLU A 66 -9.80 4.32 16.10
N TYR A 67 -10.00 3.22 15.37
CA TYR A 67 -9.66 3.13 13.96
C TYR A 67 -10.43 4.17 13.12
N LEU A 68 -11.76 4.23 13.29
CA LEU A 68 -12.61 5.18 12.57
C LEU A 68 -12.27 6.63 12.90
N LYS A 69 -11.86 6.91 14.15
CA LYS A 69 -11.36 8.23 14.54
C LYS A 69 -10.09 8.59 13.77
N LEU A 70 -9.10 7.69 13.69
CA LEU A 70 -7.89 7.90 12.90
C LEU A 70 -8.19 8.14 11.43
N VAL A 71 -9.07 7.32 10.83
CA VAL A 71 -9.48 7.49 9.43
C VAL A 71 -10.14 8.85 9.21
N LYS A 72 -11.04 9.26 10.11
CA LYS A 72 -11.71 10.56 10.04
C LYS A 72 -10.72 11.72 10.14
N ASP A 73 -9.76 11.64 11.06
CA ASP A 73 -8.73 12.66 11.26
C ASP A 73 -7.80 12.78 10.05
N LEU A 74 -7.42 11.64 9.44
CA LEU A 74 -6.65 11.61 8.19
C LEU A 74 -7.42 12.24 7.03
N ASN A 75 -8.71 11.93 6.90
CA ASN A 75 -9.57 12.45 5.83
C ASN A 75 -9.89 13.93 5.99
N LYS A 76 -9.96 14.45 7.22
CA LYS A 76 -10.17 15.87 7.50
C LYS A 76 -8.97 16.73 7.07
N SER A 77 -7.76 16.19 7.17
CA SER A 77 -6.54 16.92 6.83
C SER A 77 -6.22 16.86 5.35
N ARG A 78 -6.39 17.99 4.62
CA ARG A 78 -5.99 18.11 3.20
C ARG A 78 -4.52 17.76 2.95
N LYS A 79 -3.64 17.93 3.95
CA LYS A 79 -2.20 17.63 3.83
C LYS A 79 -1.87 16.14 3.97
N LEU A 80 -2.68 15.39 4.72
CA LEU A 80 -2.44 13.97 5.03
C LEU A 80 -3.27 13.04 4.13
N LYS A 81 -4.44 13.51 3.68
CA LYS A 81 -5.33 12.78 2.79
C LYS A 81 -4.58 12.25 1.56
N GLY A 82 -4.64 10.94 1.34
CA GLY A 82 -3.98 10.23 0.23
C GLY A 82 -2.47 10.02 0.38
N ARG A 83 -1.78 10.75 1.25
CA ARG A 83 -0.32 10.66 1.44
C ARG A 83 0.11 9.80 2.62
N VAL A 84 -0.80 9.53 3.55
CA VAL A 84 -0.54 8.77 4.76
C VAL A 84 -1.56 7.64 4.85
N TYR A 85 -1.10 6.46 5.25
CA TYR A 85 -1.93 5.30 5.50
C TYR A 85 -1.71 4.76 6.90
N ILE A 86 -2.70 4.02 7.38
CA ILE A 86 -2.64 3.30 8.65
C ILE A 86 -1.98 1.95 8.36
N ASP A 87 -0.89 1.67 9.05
CA ASP A 87 -0.31 0.34 9.08
C ASP A 87 -1.18 -0.54 9.98
N HIS A 88 -1.87 -1.52 9.38
CA HIS A 88 -2.84 -2.35 10.07
C HIS A 88 -2.20 -3.24 11.15
N GLU A 89 -1.01 -3.78 10.88
CA GLU A 89 -0.28 -4.62 11.84
C GLU A 89 0.17 -3.79 13.05
N MET A 90 0.74 -2.61 12.79
CA MET A 90 1.17 -1.72 13.86
C MET A 90 -0.02 -1.12 14.63
N PHE A 91 -1.17 -0.92 13.97
CA PHE A 91 -2.40 -0.52 14.63
C PHE A 91 -2.92 -1.63 15.56
N LEU A 92 -2.96 -2.87 15.09
CA LEU A 92 -3.36 -4.02 15.90
C LEU A 92 -2.45 -4.17 17.13
N LYS A 93 -1.14 -4.03 16.93
CA LYS A 93 -0.16 -4.03 18.02
C LYS A 93 -0.38 -2.90 19.01
N TYR A 94 -0.64 -1.68 18.52
CA TYR A 94 -0.96 -0.52 19.35
C TYR A 94 -2.18 -0.75 20.24
N VAL A 95 -3.26 -1.33 19.68
CA VAL A 95 -4.50 -1.57 20.42
C VAL A 95 -4.36 -2.73 21.40
N SER A 96 -3.70 -3.82 21.00
CA SER A 96 -3.52 -5.02 21.82
C SER A 96 -2.54 -4.83 22.99
N GLU A 97 -1.45 -4.10 22.78
CA GLU A 97 -0.43 -3.83 23.81
C GLU A 97 -0.73 -2.60 24.67
N GLY A 98 -1.94 -2.03 24.58
CA GLY A 98 -2.36 -0.94 25.47
C GLY A 98 -1.68 0.41 25.21
N GLY A 99 -1.32 0.70 23.96
CA GLY A 99 -0.85 2.04 23.58
C GLY A 99 0.65 2.27 23.76
N ASN A 100 1.48 1.22 23.69
CA ASN A 100 2.92 1.38 23.46
C ASN A 100 3.17 2.37 22.30
N ARG A 101 4.27 3.13 22.35
CA ARG A 101 4.62 4.13 21.31
C ARG A 101 5.04 3.44 20.00
N VAL A 102 4.09 2.79 19.33
CA VAL A 102 4.26 2.18 18.01
C VAL A 102 3.82 3.16 16.93
N LYS A 103 4.56 3.15 15.81
CA LYS A 103 4.29 4.05 14.68
C LYS A 103 3.19 3.47 13.80
N VAL A 104 1.96 3.90 14.04
CA VAL A 104 0.76 3.46 13.31
C VAL A 104 0.63 4.10 11.92
N LEU A 105 1.12 5.32 11.74
CA LEU A 105 0.96 6.08 10.50
C LEU A 105 2.22 6.01 9.63
N LYS A 106 2.06 5.54 8.40
CA LYS A 106 3.13 5.44 7.38
C LYS A 106 2.84 6.35 6.18
N PHE A 107 3.90 6.84 5.54
CA PHE A 107 3.82 7.74 4.38
C PHE A 107 3.85 6.93 3.08
N ARG A 108 2.86 7.16 2.21
CA ARG A 108 2.83 6.66 0.83
C ARG A 108 3.74 7.52 -0.03
N LEU A 109 4.61 6.88 -0.79
CA LEU A 109 5.20 7.53 -1.96
C LEU A 109 4.04 7.68 -2.96
N ASN A 110 3.86 8.87 -3.53
CA ASN A 110 2.85 9.02 -4.58
C ASN A 110 3.25 8.10 -5.75
N ASN A 111 2.33 7.23 -6.18
CA ASN A 111 2.47 6.46 -7.41
C ASN A 111 2.48 7.43 -8.59
N VAL A 112 3.65 7.97 -8.92
CA VAL A 112 3.89 8.57 -10.23
C VAL A 112 4.36 7.41 -11.10
N CYS A 113 3.62 7.15 -12.18
CA CYS A 113 3.91 6.11 -13.17
C CYS A 113 5.40 6.11 -13.54
N GLY A 114 6.03 4.94 -13.49
CA GLY A 114 7.42 4.76 -13.95
C GLY A 114 8.48 4.57 -12.87
N TYR A 115 8.15 4.11 -11.65
CA TYR A 115 9.17 3.73 -10.67
C TYR A 115 9.46 2.23 -10.69
N PRO A 116 10.71 1.80 -10.95
CA PRO A 116 11.13 0.42 -10.81
C PRO A 116 11.40 0.12 -9.32
N ASN A 117 10.68 -0.87 -8.83
CA ASN A 117 10.86 -1.67 -7.61
C ASN A 117 10.98 -0.92 -6.27
N GLU A 118 9.90 -0.99 -5.49
CA GLU A 118 9.90 -0.79 -4.04
C GLU A 118 11.04 -1.58 -3.36
N GLU A 119 11.39 -2.74 -3.92
CA GLU A 119 12.53 -3.56 -3.53
C GLU A 119 13.88 -2.81 -3.56
N TYR A 120 14.20 -2.06 -4.63
CA TYR A 120 15.45 -1.29 -4.69
C TYR A 120 15.49 -0.21 -3.61
N VAL A 121 14.35 0.45 -3.36
CA VAL A 121 14.26 1.46 -2.29
C VAL A 121 14.49 0.82 -0.93
N GLU A 122 13.88 -0.35 -0.67
CA GLU A 122 14.08 -1.08 0.58
C GLU A 122 15.53 -1.53 0.77
N LYS A 123 16.19 -2.04 -0.26
CA LYS A 123 17.61 -2.41 -0.21
C LYS A 123 18.50 -1.22 0.14
N VAL A 124 18.25 -0.07 -0.50
CA VAL A 124 18.99 1.16 -0.19
C VAL A 124 18.72 1.61 1.25
N LEU A 125 17.49 1.51 1.74
CA LEU A 125 17.14 1.81 3.13
C LEU A 125 17.84 0.88 4.13
N ASP A 126 18.00 -0.40 3.80
CA ASP A 126 18.70 -1.36 4.65
C ASP A 126 20.19 -1.05 4.75
N ILE A 127 20.85 -0.74 3.62
CA ILE A 127 22.25 -0.28 3.62
C ILE A 127 22.36 1.01 4.43
N MET A 128 21.41 1.93 4.27
CA MET A 128 21.39 3.21 4.97
C MET A 128 21.37 3.07 6.50
N ARG A 129 20.88 1.96 7.05
CA ARG A 129 20.91 1.70 8.52
C ARG A 129 22.33 1.66 9.07
N LYS A 130 23.31 1.23 8.27
CA LYS A 130 24.74 1.16 8.65
C LYS A 130 25.38 2.54 8.79
N TYR A 131 24.78 3.60 8.22
CA TYR A 131 25.35 4.94 8.15
C TYR A 131 24.60 5.91 9.10
N PRO A 132 25.13 6.23 10.31
CA PRO A 132 24.41 6.99 11.34
C PRO A 132 23.89 8.36 10.88
N ARG A 133 24.64 9.05 10.02
CA ARG A 133 24.28 10.37 9.48
C ARG A 133 23.07 10.35 8.56
N LEU A 134 22.84 9.23 7.88
CA LEU A 134 21.72 9.02 6.98
C LEU A 134 20.55 8.33 7.71
N SER A 135 20.85 7.36 8.57
CA SER A 135 19.84 6.59 9.33
C SER A 135 19.11 7.38 10.42
N SER A 136 19.71 8.44 10.95
CA SER A 136 19.08 9.34 11.94
C SER A 136 18.00 10.25 11.35
N ARG A 137 17.84 10.28 10.01
CA ARG A 137 16.87 11.17 9.35
C ARG A 137 15.43 10.66 9.49
N THR A 138 14.47 11.54 9.23
CA THR A 138 13.04 11.15 9.22
C THR A 138 12.77 10.16 8.09
N GLU A 139 11.77 9.29 8.23
CA GLU A 139 11.42 8.29 7.18
C GLU A 139 11.19 8.91 5.80
N ARG A 140 10.53 10.08 5.73
CA ARG A 140 10.36 10.81 4.46
C ARG A 140 11.70 11.22 3.85
N ALA A 141 12.65 11.65 4.68
CA ALA A 141 13.99 12.01 4.25
C ALA A 141 14.85 10.79 3.89
N LYS A 142 14.72 9.66 4.60
CA LYS A 142 15.40 8.40 4.22
C LYS A 142 14.92 7.89 2.87
N LYS A 143 13.60 7.88 2.66
CA LYS A 143 13.01 7.55 1.36
C LYS A 143 13.50 8.52 0.28
N ALA A 144 13.50 9.82 0.54
CA ALA A 144 14.06 10.80 -0.40
C ALA A 144 15.54 10.54 -0.71
N LEU A 145 16.37 10.26 0.29
CA LEU A 145 17.78 9.92 0.11
C LEU A 145 17.95 8.67 -0.75
N ALA A 146 17.13 7.63 -0.52
CA ALA A 146 17.16 6.43 -1.33
C ALA A 146 16.83 6.74 -2.80
N LEU A 147 15.77 7.51 -3.06
CA LEU A 147 15.40 7.93 -4.41
C LEU A 147 16.50 8.77 -5.10
N ILE A 148 17.11 9.72 -4.37
CA ILE A 148 18.22 10.53 -4.89
C ILE A 148 19.42 9.62 -5.24
N THR A 149 19.71 8.62 -4.41
CA THR A 149 20.82 7.69 -4.63
C THR A 149 20.59 6.85 -5.89
N LEU A 150 19.39 6.29 -6.05
CA LEU A 150 19.01 5.54 -7.26
C LEU A 150 19.04 6.41 -8.53
N ASN A 151 18.73 7.70 -8.40
CA ASN A 151 18.82 8.66 -9.50
C ASN A 151 20.28 8.98 -9.87
N MET A 152 21.16 9.12 -8.87
CA MET A 152 22.60 9.32 -9.09
C MET A 152 23.27 8.11 -9.75
N LEU A 153 22.76 6.90 -9.50
CA LEU A 153 23.24 5.66 -10.12
C LEU A 153 22.60 5.38 -11.49
N HIS A 154 21.80 6.31 -12.04
CA HIS A 154 21.09 6.17 -13.32
C HIS A 154 20.08 5.00 -13.40
N ILE A 155 19.81 4.32 -12.30
CA ILE A 155 18.79 3.25 -12.19
C ILE A 155 17.39 3.84 -12.34
N THR A 156 17.21 5.07 -11.87
CA THR A 156 15.98 5.84 -12.08
C THR A 156 16.32 7.20 -12.67
N LYS A 157 15.43 7.75 -13.49
CA LYS A 157 15.55 9.13 -14.00
C LYS A 157 14.43 9.95 -13.39
N VAL A 158 14.76 10.70 -12.34
CA VAL A 158 13.77 11.55 -11.64
C VAL A 158 14.32 12.96 -11.53
N ASN A 159 13.55 13.95 -11.98
CA ASN A 159 13.94 15.35 -11.85
C ASN A 159 13.86 15.82 -10.38
N GLU A 160 14.64 16.84 -9.98
CA GLU A 160 14.57 17.39 -8.61
C GLU A 160 13.15 17.82 -8.21
N VAL A 161 12.39 18.36 -9.17
CA VAL A 161 11.00 18.78 -8.96
C VAL A 161 10.08 17.57 -8.71
N GLU A 162 10.28 16.47 -9.43
CA GLU A 162 9.53 15.23 -9.21
C GLU A 162 9.88 14.59 -7.87
N LEU A 163 11.16 14.59 -7.48
CA LEU A 163 11.61 14.12 -6.16
C LEU A 163 10.94 14.87 -5.01
N THR A 164 10.76 16.20 -5.12
CA THR A 164 10.06 16.98 -4.08
C THR A 164 8.59 16.55 -3.93
N LYS A 165 7.91 16.28 -5.05
CA LYS A 165 6.52 15.82 -5.06
C LYS A 165 6.39 14.41 -4.49
N LEU A 166 7.30 13.50 -4.87
CA LEU A 166 7.33 12.11 -4.45
C LEU A 166 7.61 11.95 -2.95
N ALA A 167 8.64 12.63 -2.45
CA ALA A 167 9.01 12.57 -1.03
C ALA A 167 8.12 13.44 -0.13
N GLY A 168 7.33 14.34 -0.71
CA GLY A 168 6.54 15.32 0.04
C GLY A 168 7.42 16.26 0.87
N LEU A 169 8.57 16.67 0.31
CA LEU A 169 9.56 17.54 0.94
C LEU A 169 9.70 18.85 0.16
N SER A 170 10.12 19.92 0.83
CA SER A 170 10.43 21.18 0.16
C SER A 170 11.71 21.06 -0.67
N TYR A 171 11.82 21.86 -1.73
CA TYR A 171 12.99 21.91 -2.60
C TYR A 171 14.30 22.15 -1.84
N VAL A 172 14.28 23.09 -0.88
CA VAL A 172 15.44 23.40 -0.02
C VAL A 172 15.87 22.18 0.80
N HIS A 173 14.91 21.39 1.30
CA HIS A 173 15.22 20.19 2.05
C HIS A 173 15.85 19.12 1.16
N VAL A 174 15.32 18.90 -0.05
CA VAL A 174 15.91 17.97 -1.03
C VAL A 174 17.34 18.38 -1.36
N LYS A 175 17.61 19.66 -1.67
CA LYS A 175 18.97 20.17 -1.91
C LYS A 175 19.93 19.91 -0.75
N ARG A 176 19.47 20.12 0.49
CA ARG A 176 20.27 19.82 1.70
C ARG A 176 20.58 18.32 1.80
N LEU A 177 19.60 17.45 1.50
CA LEU A 177 19.81 15.99 1.48
C LEU A 177 20.81 15.59 0.41
N THR A 178 20.72 16.15 -0.80
CA THR A 178 21.71 15.92 -1.86
C THR A 178 23.11 16.32 -1.42
N SER A 179 23.27 17.48 -0.77
CA SER A 179 24.56 17.95 -0.25
C SER A 179 25.14 17.06 0.88
N ILE A 180 24.28 16.43 1.67
CA ILE A 180 24.72 15.44 2.67
C ILE A 180 25.17 14.16 1.97
N LEU A 181 24.38 13.69 1.00
CA LEU A 181 24.65 12.45 0.28
C LEU A 181 25.96 12.52 -0.50
N THR A 182 26.28 13.65 -1.14
CA THR A 182 27.54 13.82 -1.88
C THR A 182 28.79 13.73 -1.01
N LYS A 183 28.67 13.94 0.31
CA LYS A 183 29.77 13.78 1.28
C LYS A 183 29.97 12.33 1.69
N GLU A 184 28.94 11.50 1.61
CA GLU A 184 28.93 10.10 2.03
C GLU A 184 29.21 9.17 0.83
N LYS A 185 30.42 9.29 0.25
CA LYS A 185 30.81 8.54 -0.97
C LYS A 185 30.85 7.02 -0.77
N GLU A 186 31.18 6.57 0.43
CA GLU A 186 31.25 5.14 0.77
C GLU A 186 29.86 4.48 0.67
N PHE A 187 28.83 5.18 1.14
CA PHE A 187 27.45 4.72 1.03
C PHE A 187 27.04 4.53 -0.43
N ILE A 188 27.36 5.49 -1.31
CA ILE A 188 27.03 5.40 -2.74
C ILE A 188 27.72 4.19 -3.38
N LYS A 189 29.00 3.95 -3.06
CA LYS A 189 29.75 2.79 -3.57
C LYS A 189 29.19 1.46 -3.08
N GLU A 190 28.82 1.38 -1.79
CA GLU A 190 28.20 0.17 -1.24
C GLU A 190 26.87 -0.11 -1.94
N VAL A 191 26.02 0.91 -2.09
CA VAL A 191 24.76 0.79 -2.83
C VAL A 191 25.02 0.31 -4.26
N GLU A 192 25.91 0.97 -5.01
CA GLU A 192 26.24 0.58 -6.39
C GLU A 192 26.68 -0.89 -6.49
N LYS A 193 27.56 -1.35 -5.59
CA LYS A 193 28.02 -2.74 -5.56
C LYS A 193 26.87 -3.72 -5.28
N THR A 194 25.98 -3.36 -4.35
CA THR A 194 24.86 -4.21 -3.95
C THR A 194 23.80 -4.30 -5.05
N LEU A 195 23.58 -3.21 -5.78
CA LEU A 195 22.62 -3.15 -6.89
C LEU A 195 23.13 -3.88 -8.14
N LYS A 196 24.43 -3.79 -8.46
CA LYS A 196 25.04 -4.57 -9.56
C LYS A 196 24.86 -6.09 -9.37
N ASN A 197 24.96 -6.58 -8.13
CA ASN A 197 24.71 -7.99 -7.83
C ASN A 197 23.24 -8.42 -8.04
N MET A 198 22.30 -7.47 -8.18
CA MET A 198 20.89 -7.74 -8.48
C MET A 198 20.59 -7.66 -9.99
N GLU A 199 21.38 -6.93 -10.77
CA GLU A 199 21.27 -6.86 -12.24
C GLU A 199 21.72 -8.15 -12.94
N ASP A 200 22.41 -9.07 -12.24
CA ASP A 200 22.78 -10.41 -12.74
C ASP A 200 21.59 -11.39 -12.80
N ILE A 201 20.36 -10.96 -12.52
CA ILE A 201 19.14 -11.74 -12.75
C ILE A 201 18.55 -11.30 -14.09
N PRO A 202 18.58 -12.15 -15.13
CA PRO A 202 18.09 -11.76 -16.44
C PRO A 202 16.59 -11.48 -16.37
N ILE A 203 16.18 -10.33 -16.88
CA ILE A 203 14.77 -10.00 -17.13
C ILE A 203 14.24 -11.05 -18.10
N PRO A 204 13.19 -11.82 -17.77
CA PRO A 204 12.59 -12.74 -18.73
C PRO A 204 12.00 -11.91 -19.88
N THR A 205 12.53 -12.18 -21.08
CA THR A 205 12.02 -11.70 -22.37
C THR A 205 10.59 -12.11 -22.62
#